data_AF-A0AAE0QVX8-F1
#
_entry.id   AF-A0AAE0QVX8-F1
#
_cell.length_a   1.000
_cell.length_b   1.000
_cell.length_c   1.000
_cell.angle_alpha   90.00
_cell.angle_beta   90.00
_cell.angle_gamma   90.00
#
_symmetry.space_group_name_H-M   'P 1'
#
loop_
_entity.id
_entity.type
_entity.pdbx_description
1 polymer ?
#
loop_
_entity_poly.entity_id
_entity_poly.type
_entity_poly.pdbx_seq_one_letter_code
_entity_poly.pdbx_strand_id
1 'polypeptide(L)'
;MVVCRMTLLVCKMKMSKIEIEKKTKWWKLKKEECCEEFRQKLRQALGGQVVLPDDWETTAEVIRETGRKVLGVSSGRRKEDKETWWWNEEVQDSIQRERLAKKKWDMDRTEENRQEYKELQSRVKREVSKAKQKAYDELYTRLDTKKGKNLYRLARQRDRDGKDVQQVRVIKDRDGRVLTSEESVQRRWKEYFEELMNEENEREKRVKGGLNYLKG
;
A
#
# COMPACT_ATOMS: atom_id res chain seq x y z
N MET A 1 10.49 -2.87 42.90
CA MET A 1 10.87 -2.87 41.47
C MET A 1 9.70 -3.44 40.69
N VAL A 2 8.83 -2.59 40.11
CA VAL A 2 7.60 -3.06 39.46
C VAL A 2 7.94 -3.40 38.01
N VAL A 3 8.04 -4.69 37.70
CA VAL A 3 8.30 -5.17 36.33
C VAL A 3 6.98 -5.23 35.59
N CYS A 4 6.72 -4.22 34.74
CA CYS A 4 5.52 -4.17 33.92
C CYS A 4 5.68 -5.13 32.73
N ARG A 5 4.84 -6.18 32.69
CA ARG A 5 4.84 -7.18 31.63
C ARG A 5 3.90 -6.72 30.52
N MET A 6 4.44 -6.04 29.51
CA MET A 6 3.68 -5.65 28.32
C MET A 6 3.49 -6.85 27.39
N THR A 7 2.26 -7.36 27.33
CA THR A 7 1.83 -8.33 26.30
C THR A 7 1.33 -7.60 25.07
N LEU A 8 2.14 -7.60 24.00
CA LEU A 8 1.72 -7.11 22.69
C LEU A 8 0.85 -8.17 22.01
N LEU A 9 -0.46 -7.93 21.95
CA LEU A 9 -1.37 -8.70 21.12
C LEU A 9 -1.33 -8.12 19.70
N VAL A 10 -0.63 -8.82 18.80
CA VAL A 10 -0.68 -8.51 17.37
C VAL A 10 -1.98 -9.04 16.80
N CYS A 11 -3.03 -8.22 16.84
CA CYS A 11 -4.27 -8.51 16.13
C CYS A 11 -4.00 -8.43 14.62
N LYS A 12 -3.73 -9.59 13.99
CA LYS A 12 -3.72 -9.70 12.52
C LYS A 12 -5.14 -9.42 12.02
N MET A 13 -5.40 -8.17 11.62
CA MET A 13 -6.62 -7.82 10.90
C MET A 13 -6.67 -8.69 9.64
N LYS A 14 -7.64 -9.61 9.60
CA LYS A 14 -7.97 -10.32 8.36
C LYS A 14 -8.58 -9.28 7.43
N MET A 15 -7.79 -8.80 6.46
CA MET A 15 -8.34 -8.05 5.34
C MET A 15 -9.44 -8.90 4.70
N SER A 16 -10.67 -8.39 4.72
CA SER A 16 -11.78 -9.02 4.01
C SER A 16 -11.39 -9.18 2.54
N LYS A 17 -11.88 -10.25 1.93
CA LYS A 17 -11.65 -10.54 0.51
C LYS A 17 -12.29 -9.42 -0.30
N ILE A 18 -11.52 -8.38 -0.65
CA ILE A 18 -11.98 -7.33 -1.55
C ILE A 18 -12.42 -8.03 -2.83
N GLU A 19 -13.70 -7.93 -3.17
CA GLU A 19 -14.24 -8.44 -4.41
C GLU A 19 -13.74 -7.54 -5.54
N ILE A 20 -12.62 -7.92 -6.13
CA ILE A 20 -12.01 -7.11 -7.19
C ILE A 20 -12.81 -7.32 -8.47
N GLU A 21 -13.42 -6.25 -8.96
CA GLU A 21 -14.19 -6.26 -10.21
C GLU A 21 -13.34 -6.74 -11.40
N LYS A 22 -13.85 -7.74 -12.10
CA LYS A 22 -13.26 -8.24 -13.35
C LYS A 22 -13.56 -7.23 -14.46
N LYS A 23 -12.53 -6.74 -15.14
CA LYS A 23 -12.68 -5.76 -16.23
C LYS A 23 -12.45 -6.40 -17.59
N THR A 24 -13.25 -6.04 -18.59
CA THR A 24 -13.04 -6.45 -19.99
C THR A 24 -11.70 -5.90 -20.49
N LYS A 25 -10.95 -6.71 -21.25
CA LYS A 25 -9.61 -6.34 -21.76
C LYS A 25 -9.67 -5.45 -23.00
N TRP A 26 -10.25 -4.26 -22.89
CA TRP A 26 -10.48 -3.34 -24.03
C TRP A 26 -9.21 -3.00 -24.82
N TRP A 27 -8.03 -2.99 -24.17
CA TRP A 27 -6.76 -2.72 -24.83
C TRP A 27 -6.39 -3.73 -25.93
N LYS A 28 -7.01 -4.92 -25.96
CA LYS A 28 -6.83 -5.89 -27.04
C LYS A 28 -7.39 -5.41 -28.39
N LEU A 29 -8.30 -4.43 -28.39
CA LEU A 29 -8.81 -3.82 -29.63
C LEU A 29 -7.75 -3.04 -30.40
N LYS A 30 -6.57 -2.77 -29.81
CA LYS A 30 -5.41 -2.23 -30.53
C LYS A 30 -4.84 -3.20 -31.57
N LYS A 31 -5.17 -4.49 -31.47
CA LYS A 31 -4.80 -5.49 -32.47
C LYS A 31 -5.91 -5.57 -33.52
N GLU A 32 -5.54 -5.44 -34.78
CA GLU A 32 -6.49 -5.42 -35.91
C GLU A 32 -7.36 -6.69 -35.92
N GLU A 33 -6.75 -7.86 -35.78
CA GLU A 33 -7.44 -9.17 -35.74
C GLU A 33 -8.53 -9.23 -34.64
N CYS A 34 -8.20 -8.79 -33.42
CA CYS A 34 -9.14 -8.78 -32.31
C CYS A 34 -10.26 -7.74 -32.50
N CYS A 35 -9.96 -6.64 -33.20
CA CYS A 35 -10.93 -5.60 -33.53
C CYS A 35 -11.93 -6.11 -34.57
N GLU A 36 -11.45 -6.76 -35.62
CA GLU A 36 -12.28 -7.33 -36.68
C GLU A 36 -13.20 -8.44 -36.17
N GLU A 37 -12.66 -9.38 -35.39
CA GLU A 37 -13.46 -10.44 -34.74
C GLU A 37 -14.55 -9.86 -33.82
N PHE A 38 -14.21 -8.81 -33.06
CA PHE A 38 -15.17 -8.14 -32.19
C PHE A 38 -16.27 -7.46 -33.01
N ARG A 39 -15.93 -6.74 -34.09
CA ARG A 39 -16.90 -6.08 -34.97
C ARG A 39 -17.80 -7.07 -35.69
N GLN A 40 -17.28 -8.22 -36.10
CA GLN A 40 -18.05 -9.27 -36.74
C GLN A 40 -19.06 -9.88 -35.76
N LYS A 41 -18.60 -10.25 -34.56
CA LYS A 41 -19.48 -10.82 -33.52
C LYS A 41 -20.50 -9.82 -33.00
N LEU A 42 -20.12 -8.54 -32.90
CA LEU A 42 -21.04 -7.48 -32.50
C LEU A 42 -22.14 -7.27 -33.56
N ARG A 43 -21.77 -7.26 -34.85
CA ARG A 43 -22.74 -7.19 -35.95
C ARG A 43 -23.69 -8.38 -35.98
N GLN A 44 -23.19 -9.59 -35.71
CA GLN A 44 -24.02 -10.79 -35.58
C GLN A 44 -24.98 -10.69 -34.39
N ALA A 45 -24.50 -10.23 -33.23
CA ALA A 45 -25.31 -10.08 -32.02
C ALA A 45 -26.41 -9.01 -32.14
N LEU A 46 -26.16 -7.96 -32.95
CA LEU A 46 -27.13 -6.91 -33.26
C LEU A 46 -27.99 -7.21 -34.50
N GLY A 47 -27.96 -8.46 -34.99
CA GLY A 47 -28.84 -8.90 -36.10
C GLY A 47 -28.55 -8.23 -37.45
N GLY A 48 -27.36 -7.67 -37.66
CA GLY A 48 -26.98 -7.02 -38.91
C GLY A 48 -27.70 -5.69 -39.19
N GLN A 49 -28.39 -5.11 -38.21
CA GLN A 49 -29.01 -3.79 -38.37
C GLN A 49 -27.95 -2.70 -38.56
N VAL A 50 -28.15 -1.86 -39.57
CA VAL A 50 -27.31 -0.68 -39.86
C VAL A 50 -27.59 0.46 -38.86
N VAL A 51 -28.78 0.46 -38.26
CA VAL A 51 -29.25 1.44 -37.28
C VAL A 51 -29.33 0.77 -35.91
N LEU A 52 -28.65 1.34 -34.93
CA LEU A 52 -28.66 0.85 -33.55
C LEU A 52 -30.05 1.06 -32.92
N PRO A 53 -30.53 0.13 -32.07
CA PRO A 53 -31.75 0.34 -31.30
C PRO A 53 -31.69 1.65 -30.50
N ASP A 54 -32.82 2.36 -30.40
CA ASP A 54 -32.94 3.61 -29.62
C ASP A 54 -32.72 3.38 -28.11
N ASP A 55 -32.82 2.11 -27.68
CA ASP A 55 -32.49 1.66 -26.34
C ASP A 55 -30.97 1.44 -26.16
N TRP A 56 -30.36 2.46 -25.55
CA TRP A 56 -28.95 2.48 -25.22
C TRP A 56 -28.56 1.42 -24.17
N GLU A 57 -29.44 1.08 -23.23
CA GLU A 57 -29.10 0.12 -22.15
C GLU A 57 -28.88 -1.27 -22.73
N THR A 58 -29.84 -1.73 -23.54
CA THR A 58 -29.76 -3.00 -24.26
C THR A 58 -28.54 -3.04 -25.19
N THR A 59 -28.30 -1.96 -25.93
CA THR A 59 -27.14 -1.87 -26.84
C THR A 59 -25.82 -1.95 -26.07
N ALA A 60 -25.70 -1.22 -24.95
CA ALA A 60 -24.52 -1.22 -24.12
C ALA A 60 -24.29 -2.57 -23.42
N GLU A 61 -25.34 -3.32 -23.08
CA GLU A 61 -25.23 -4.68 -22.55
C GLU A 61 -24.69 -5.65 -23.59
N VAL A 62 -25.22 -5.62 -24.81
CA VAL A 62 -24.74 -6.46 -25.93
C VAL A 62 -23.26 -6.18 -26.22
N ILE A 63 -22.84 -4.92 -26.21
CA ILE A 63 -21.44 -4.51 -26.37
C ILE A 63 -20.57 -5.06 -25.23
N ARG A 64 -21.01 -4.91 -23.97
CA ARG A 64 -20.28 -5.40 -22.80
C ARG A 64 -20.15 -6.92 -22.81
N GLU A 65 -21.20 -7.63 -23.16
CA GLU A 65 -21.20 -9.10 -23.22
C GLU A 65 -20.34 -9.63 -24.35
N THR A 66 -20.47 -9.06 -25.56
CA THR A 66 -19.62 -9.40 -26.71
C THR A 66 -18.15 -9.11 -26.39
N GLY A 67 -17.87 -7.97 -25.74
CA GLY A 67 -16.52 -7.61 -25.31
C GLY A 67 -15.94 -8.62 -24.32
N ARG A 68 -16.73 -9.08 -23.35
CA ARG A 68 -16.32 -10.14 -22.40
C ARG A 68 -16.06 -11.47 -23.11
N LYS A 69 -16.87 -11.86 -24.10
CA LYS A 69 -16.72 -13.11 -24.86
C LYS A 69 -15.49 -13.11 -25.76
N VAL A 70 -15.23 -12.01 -26.47
CA VAL A 70 -14.14 -11.92 -27.48
C VAL A 70 -12.81 -11.51 -26.84
N LEU A 71 -12.80 -10.42 -26.08
CA LEU A 71 -11.56 -9.88 -25.52
C LEU A 71 -11.16 -10.61 -24.22
N GLY A 72 -12.13 -11.27 -23.58
CA GLY A 72 -11.97 -11.90 -22.28
C GLY A 72 -12.00 -10.89 -21.14
N VAL A 73 -12.09 -11.42 -19.92
CA VAL A 73 -12.02 -10.64 -18.68
C VAL A 73 -10.63 -10.73 -18.05
N SER A 74 -10.19 -9.64 -17.44
CA SER A 74 -9.04 -9.65 -16.54
C SER A 74 -9.42 -10.36 -15.24
N SER A 75 -8.43 -10.97 -14.57
CA SER A 75 -8.66 -11.63 -13.28
C SER A 75 -8.94 -10.63 -12.15
N GLY A 76 -8.92 -9.32 -12.42
CA GLY A 76 -9.05 -8.24 -11.44
C GLY A 76 -7.80 -8.09 -10.55
N ARG A 77 -7.13 -9.20 -10.23
CA ARG A 77 -5.91 -9.20 -9.44
C ARG A 77 -4.81 -8.44 -10.18
N ARG A 78 -4.43 -7.29 -9.62
CA ARG A 78 -3.10 -6.73 -9.87
C ARG A 78 -2.13 -7.87 -9.57
N LYS A 79 -1.31 -8.26 -10.54
CA LYS A 79 -0.17 -9.10 -10.24
C LYS A 79 0.64 -8.23 -9.30
N GLU A 80 0.61 -8.54 -8.00
CA GLU A 80 1.61 -7.99 -7.10
C GLU A 80 2.93 -8.32 -7.78
N ASP A 81 3.67 -7.27 -8.17
CA ASP A 81 5.03 -7.43 -8.66
C ASP A 81 5.75 -8.09 -7.49
N LYS A 82 5.82 -9.42 -7.53
CA LYS A 82 6.44 -10.26 -6.52
C LYS A 82 7.83 -9.68 -6.34
N GLU A 83 8.08 -9.03 -5.20
CA GLU A 83 9.32 -8.36 -4.80
C GLU A 83 10.54 -8.88 -5.58
N THR A 84 10.77 -8.33 -6.77
CA THR A 84 11.78 -8.85 -7.72
C THR A 84 13.15 -8.28 -7.41
N TRP A 85 13.26 -7.41 -6.42
CA TRP A 85 14.45 -6.60 -6.17
C TRP A 85 15.63 -7.41 -5.62
N TRP A 86 15.41 -8.63 -5.12
CA TRP A 86 16.43 -9.59 -4.68
C TRP A 86 16.64 -10.75 -5.67
N TRP A 87 15.98 -10.73 -6.84
CA TRP A 87 16.09 -11.78 -7.84
C TRP A 87 17.46 -11.75 -8.54
N ASN A 88 18.13 -12.90 -8.62
CA ASN A 88 19.44 -13.05 -9.25
C ASN A 88 19.40 -14.19 -10.30
N GLU A 89 20.27 -14.14 -11.30
CA GLU A 89 20.42 -15.17 -12.33
C GLU A 89 20.74 -16.54 -11.72
N GLU A 90 21.57 -16.58 -10.67
CA GLU A 90 21.90 -17.81 -9.93
C GLU A 90 20.66 -18.45 -9.26
N VAL A 91 19.76 -17.62 -8.72
CA VAL A 91 18.49 -18.09 -8.14
C VAL A 91 17.58 -18.63 -9.24
N GLN A 92 17.55 -17.97 -10.40
CA GLN A 92 16.76 -18.42 -11.53
C GLN A 92 17.26 -19.75 -12.09
N ASP A 93 18.56 -19.90 -12.31
CA ASP A 93 19.18 -21.12 -12.83
C ASP A 93 19.01 -22.29 -11.85
N SER A 94 19.23 -22.07 -10.54
CA SER A 94 18.99 -23.11 -9.54
C SER A 94 17.52 -23.58 -9.50
N ILE A 95 16.54 -22.66 -9.63
CA ILE A 95 15.11 -23.02 -9.74
C ILE A 95 14.82 -23.77 -11.04
N GLN A 96 15.46 -23.41 -12.15
CA GLN A 96 15.30 -24.15 -13.41
C GLN A 96 15.82 -25.59 -13.29
N ARG A 97 16.98 -25.79 -12.66
CA ARG A 97 17.54 -27.12 -12.39
C ARG A 97 16.64 -27.94 -11.47
N GLU A 98 16.09 -27.34 -10.41
CA GLU A 98 15.11 -28.01 -9.53
C GLU A 98 13.86 -28.45 -10.32
N ARG A 99 13.35 -27.60 -11.22
CA ARG A 99 12.19 -27.95 -12.07
C ARG A 99 12.49 -29.11 -13.01
N LEU A 100 13.68 -29.15 -13.60
CA LEU A 100 14.09 -30.26 -14.46
C LEU A 100 14.20 -31.57 -13.66
N ALA A 101 14.78 -31.53 -12.47
CA ALA A 101 14.85 -32.70 -11.59
C ALA A 101 13.46 -33.16 -11.12
N LYS A 102 12.56 -32.21 -10.82
CA LYS A 102 11.17 -32.54 -10.50
C LYS A 102 10.47 -33.24 -11.67
N LYS A 103 10.67 -32.74 -12.90
CA LYS A 103 10.12 -33.36 -14.12
C LYS A 103 10.67 -34.77 -14.32
N LYS A 104 11.97 -35.01 -14.10
CA LYS A 104 12.57 -36.36 -14.14
C LYS A 104 11.94 -37.28 -13.10
N TRP A 105 11.81 -36.82 -11.86
CA TRP A 105 11.17 -37.61 -10.80
C TRP A 105 9.69 -37.89 -11.10
N ASP A 106 8.96 -36.96 -11.71
CA ASP A 106 7.56 -37.18 -12.10
C ASP A 106 7.40 -38.24 -13.21
N MET A 107 8.41 -38.41 -14.08
CA MET A 107 8.41 -39.44 -15.12
C MET A 107 8.77 -40.82 -14.57
N ASP A 108 9.91 -40.94 -13.89
CA ASP A 108 10.49 -42.25 -13.57
C ASP A 108 10.12 -42.74 -12.15
N ARG A 109 9.70 -41.82 -11.26
CA ARG A 109 9.32 -42.06 -9.84
C ARG A 109 10.30 -42.92 -9.02
N THR A 110 11.57 -42.96 -9.40
CA THR A 110 12.65 -43.64 -8.67
C THR A 110 13.07 -42.88 -7.41
N GLU A 111 13.67 -43.57 -6.44
CA GLU A 111 14.10 -42.95 -5.17
C GLU A 111 15.37 -42.11 -5.37
N GLU A 112 16.23 -42.46 -6.32
CA GLU A 112 17.40 -41.67 -6.71
C GLU A 112 16.98 -40.29 -7.25
N ASN A 113 16.02 -40.26 -8.19
CA ASN A 113 15.49 -39.01 -8.72
C ASN A 113 14.78 -38.16 -7.65
N ARG A 114 14.13 -38.82 -6.68
CA ARG A 114 13.51 -38.14 -5.54
C ARG A 114 14.56 -37.49 -4.64
N GLN A 115 15.67 -38.18 -4.39
CA GLN A 115 16.78 -37.68 -3.59
C GLN A 115 17.49 -36.52 -4.28
N GLU A 116 17.79 -36.63 -5.58
CA GLU A 116 18.34 -35.54 -6.39
C GLU A 116 17.45 -34.29 -6.37
N TYR A 117 16.14 -34.46 -6.51
CA TYR A 117 15.18 -33.36 -6.41
C TYR A 117 15.20 -32.71 -5.02
N LYS A 118 15.22 -33.49 -3.93
CA LYS A 118 15.30 -32.93 -2.55
C LYS A 118 16.59 -32.15 -2.31
N GLU A 119 17.70 -32.63 -2.85
CA GLU A 119 18.99 -31.94 -2.74
C GLU A 119 18.99 -30.62 -3.51
N LEU A 120 18.48 -30.62 -4.75
CA LEU A 120 18.34 -29.40 -5.54
C LEU A 120 17.36 -28.41 -4.91
N GLN A 121 16.24 -28.88 -4.38
CA GLN A 121 15.30 -28.04 -3.64
C GLN A 121 15.97 -27.40 -2.41
N SER A 122 16.78 -28.16 -1.68
CA SER A 122 17.54 -27.63 -0.52
C SER A 122 18.58 -26.60 -0.96
N ARG A 123 19.26 -26.83 -2.09
CA ARG A 123 20.19 -25.87 -2.70
C ARG A 123 19.47 -24.58 -3.11
N VAL A 124 18.33 -24.68 -3.79
CA VAL A 124 17.49 -23.51 -4.16
C VAL A 124 17.10 -22.70 -2.93
N LYS A 125 16.62 -23.36 -1.86
CA LYS A 125 16.28 -22.67 -0.61
C LYS A 125 17.47 -21.90 -0.04
N ARG A 126 18.67 -22.48 -0.06
CA ARG A 126 19.90 -21.81 0.39
C ARG A 126 20.26 -20.62 -0.50
N GLU A 127 20.22 -20.76 -1.82
CA GLU A 127 20.55 -19.67 -2.75
C GLU A 127 19.54 -18.52 -2.67
N VAL A 128 18.24 -18.82 -2.57
CA VAL A 128 17.21 -17.80 -2.30
C VAL A 128 17.48 -17.08 -0.98
N SER A 129 17.86 -17.82 0.07
CA SER A 129 18.19 -17.22 1.37
C SER A 129 19.40 -16.30 1.27
N LYS A 130 20.46 -16.71 0.56
CA LYS A 130 21.67 -15.90 0.34
C LYS A 130 21.35 -14.64 -0.46
N ALA A 131 20.60 -14.76 -1.55
CA ALA A 131 20.23 -13.62 -2.39
C ALA A 131 19.39 -12.60 -1.60
N LYS A 132 18.42 -13.07 -0.81
CA LYS A 132 17.66 -12.20 0.10
C LYS A 132 18.55 -11.54 1.14
N GLN A 133 19.43 -12.31 1.78
CA GLN A 133 20.34 -11.78 2.80
C GLN A 133 21.23 -10.68 2.21
N LYS A 134 21.86 -10.94 1.07
CA LYS A 134 22.69 -9.97 0.35
C LYS A 134 21.92 -8.70 0.00
N ALA A 135 20.70 -8.84 -0.52
CA ALA A 135 19.85 -7.70 -0.85
C ALA A 135 19.49 -6.87 0.40
N TYR A 136 19.20 -7.54 1.53
CA TYR A 136 18.98 -6.84 2.80
C TYR A 136 20.26 -6.17 3.33
N ASP A 137 21.41 -6.82 3.25
CA ASP A 137 22.69 -6.25 3.68
C ASP A 137 23.03 -5.00 2.85
N GLU A 138 22.84 -5.05 1.53
CA GLU A 138 22.97 -3.87 0.63
C GLU A 138 21.97 -2.76 1.00
N LEU A 139 20.74 -3.12 1.35
CA LEU A 139 19.76 -2.15 1.83
C LEU A 139 20.21 -1.51 3.15
N TYR A 140 20.70 -2.30 4.11
CA TYR A 140 21.15 -1.82 5.41
C TYR A 140 22.41 -0.95 5.30
N THR A 141 23.39 -1.36 4.49
CA THR A 141 24.57 -0.52 4.21
C THR A 141 24.17 0.80 3.58
N ARG A 142 23.23 0.82 2.63
CA ARG A 142 22.66 2.06 2.09
C ARG A 142 21.97 2.89 3.16
N LEU A 143 21.25 2.25 4.09
CA LEU A 143 20.57 2.94 5.18
C LEU A 143 21.54 3.53 6.22
N ASP A 144 22.72 2.95 6.40
CA ASP A 144 23.73 3.45 7.33
C ASP A 144 24.46 4.71 6.81
N THR A 145 24.33 5.00 5.51
CA THR A 145 24.80 6.27 4.92
C THR A 145 23.99 7.48 5.41
N LYS A 146 24.56 8.70 5.26
CA LYS A 146 23.88 9.97 5.61
C LYS A 146 22.48 10.10 4.97
N LYS A 147 22.27 9.57 3.76
CA LYS A 147 20.96 9.59 3.06
C LYS A 147 19.95 8.64 3.71
N GLY A 148 20.38 7.49 4.22
CA GLY A 148 19.53 6.55 4.94
C GLY A 148 19.11 7.02 6.34
N LYS A 149 20.01 7.71 7.04
CA LYS A 149 19.67 8.40 8.30
C LYS A 149 18.53 9.41 8.13
N ASN A 150 18.41 10.04 6.97
CA ASN A 150 17.30 10.94 6.66
C ASN A 150 15.97 10.21 6.47
N LEU A 151 15.96 8.99 5.91
CA LEU A 151 14.75 8.16 5.82
C LEU A 151 14.24 7.76 7.21
N TYR A 152 15.14 7.35 8.11
CA TYR A 152 14.77 7.02 9.49
C TYR A 152 14.23 8.24 10.25
N ARG A 153 14.85 9.41 10.07
CA ARG A 153 14.35 10.68 10.63
C ARG A 153 12.96 11.03 10.10
N LEU A 154 12.75 10.90 8.78
CA LEU A 154 11.47 11.17 8.14
C LEU A 154 10.38 10.21 8.64
N ALA A 155 10.69 8.92 8.79
CA ALA A 155 9.78 7.94 9.36
C ALA A 155 9.41 8.28 10.82
N ARG A 156 10.40 8.61 11.66
CA ARG A 156 10.15 9.09 13.03
C ARG A 156 9.38 10.39 13.09
N GLN A 157 9.54 11.27 12.11
CA GLN A 157 8.79 12.51 12.05
C GLN A 157 7.33 12.23 11.73
N ARG A 158 7.03 11.41 10.72
CA ARG A 158 5.65 10.97 10.43
C ARG A 158 4.99 10.24 11.60
N ASP A 159 5.72 9.38 12.29
CA ASP A 159 5.23 8.72 13.51
C ASP A 159 4.92 9.72 14.62
N ARG A 160 5.73 10.78 14.77
CA ARG A 160 5.40 11.89 15.68
C ARG A 160 4.19 12.67 15.19
N ASP A 161 4.11 13.02 13.91
CA ASP A 161 3.02 13.82 13.33
C ASP A 161 1.67 13.09 13.38
N GLY A 162 1.69 11.76 13.38
CA GLY A 162 0.50 10.91 13.55
C GLY A 162 0.08 10.69 15.01
N LYS A 163 0.80 11.23 16.00
CA LYS A 163 0.41 11.16 17.41
C LYS A 163 -0.31 12.43 17.82
N ASP A 164 -1.54 12.29 18.33
CA ASP A 164 -2.35 13.42 18.82
C ASP A 164 -1.69 14.18 19.97
N VAL A 165 -0.82 13.51 20.73
CA VAL A 165 -0.07 14.09 21.85
C VAL A 165 1.43 13.94 21.57
N GLN A 166 2.01 14.94 20.91
CA GLN A 166 3.46 15.00 20.64
C GLN A 166 4.29 15.42 21.87
N GLN A 167 3.72 16.21 22.75
CA GLN A 167 4.33 16.65 24.01
C GLN A 167 3.40 16.29 25.17
N VAL A 168 3.96 15.77 26.26
CA VAL A 168 3.21 15.63 27.52
C VAL A 168 2.79 17.04 27.93
N ARG A 169 1.49 17.32 27.90
CA ARG A 169 0.94 18.61 28.34
C ARG A 169 1.02 18.64 29.86
N VAL A 170 2.12 19.18 30.37
CA VAL A 170 2.33 19.35 31.80
C VAL A 170 1.70 20.67 32.24
N ILE A 171 0.77 20.60 33.19
CA ILE A 171 0.12 21.78 33.76
C ILE A 171 0.98 22.30 34.90
N LYS A 172 1.26 23.61 34.89
CA LYS A 172 2.10 24.28 35.88
C LYS A 172 1.29 25.30 36.67
N ASP A 173 1.68 25.50 37.93
CA ASP A 173 1.17 26.61 38.75
C ASP A 173 1.79 27.95 38.34
N ARG A 174 1.39 29.03 39.03
CA ARG A 174 1.89 30.40 38.78
C ARG A 174 3.38 30.53 39.07
N ASP A 175 3.91 29.72 39.97
CA ASP A 175 5.33 29.66 40.35
C ASP A 175 6.16 28.74 39.42
N GLY A 176 5.53 28.19 38.37
CA GLY A 176 6.18 27.35 37.36
C GLY A 176 6.44 25.91 37.80
N ARG A 177 5.91 25.46 38.94
CA ARG A 177 6.01 24.07 39.42
C ARG A 177 4.97 23.19 38.73
N VAL A 178 5.36 21.95 38.48
CA VAL A 178 4.51 20.95 37.81
C VAL A 178 3.45 20.42 38.77
N LEU A 179 2.19 20.49 38.36
CA LEU A 179 1.07 19.96 39.12
C LEU A 179 0.84 18.49 38.77
N THR A 180 0.80 17.64 39.79
CA THR A 180 0.64 16.18 39.65
C THR A 180 -0.65 15.64 40.26
N SER A 181 -1.33 16.40 41.12
CA SER A 181 -2.61 16.04 41.75
C SER A 181 -3.78 16.56 40.92
N GLU A 182 -4.82 15.74 40.76
CA GLU A 182 -6.05 16.09 40.03
C GLU A 182 -6.71 17.37 40.58
N GLU A 183 -6.83 17.47 41.91
CA GLU A 183 -7.41 18.64 42.58
C GLU A 183 -6.62 19.92 42.29
N SER A 184 -5.29 19.83 42.28
CA SER A 184 -4.42 20.97 41.98
C SER A 184 -4.54 21.42 40.53
N VAL A 185 -4.67 20.47 39.61
CA VAL A 185 -4.89 20.74 38.18
C VAL A 185 -6.24 21.42 37.96
N GLN A 186 -7.32 20.90 38.55
CA GLN A 186 -8.65 21.50 38.44
C GLN A 186 -8.69 22.93 39.00
N ARG A 187 -8.03 23.16 40.15
CA ARG A 187 -7.91 24.51 40.74
C ARG A 187 -7.16 25.47 39.82
N ARG A 188 -6.05 25.03 39.21
CA ARG A 188 -5.29 25.83 38.26
C ARG A 188 -6.10 26.21 37.01
N TRP A 189 -6.92 25.28 36.50
CA TRP A 189 -7.86 25.53 35.41
C TRP A 189 -8.93 26.55 35.80
N LYS A 190 -9.50 26.42 36.99
CA LYS A 190 -10.49 27.36 37.53
C LYS A 190 -9.91 28.78 37.61
N GLU A 191 -8.74 28.93 38.23
CA GLU A 191 -8.05 30.22 38.33
C GLU A 191 -7.79 30.85 36.95
N TYR A 192 -7.32 30.04 35.98
CA TYR A 192 -7.06 30.52 34.62
C TYR A 192 -8.33 31.03 33.94
N PHE A 193 -9.43 30.29 34.02
CA PHE A 193 -10.68 30.68 33.40
C PHE A 193 -11.35 31.86 34.12
N GLU A 194 -11.22 31.95 35.44
CA GLU A 194 -11.71 33.11 36.20
C GLU A 194 -10.95 34.39 35.80
N GLU A 195 -9.64 34.34 35.61
CA GLU A 195 -8.88 35.48 35.09
C GLU A 195 -9.28 35.80 33.64
N LEU A 196 -9.28 34.78 32.77
CA LEU A 196 -9.60 34.96 31.35
C LEU A 196 -11.00 35.54 31.08
N MET A 197 -11.99 35.16 31.91
CA MET A 197 -13.38 35.57 31.72
C MET A 197 -13.71 36.92 32.39
N ASN A 198 -12.89 37.37 33.35
CA ASN A 198 -13.11 38.62 34.08
C ASN A 198 -12.18 39.75 33.64
N GLU A 199 -11.14 39.47 32.86
CA GLU A 199 -10.34 40.50 32.19
C GLU A 199 -11.03 40.96 30.90
N GLU A 200 -11.36 42.26 30.81
CA GLU A 200 -11.90 42.88 29.59
C GLU A 200 -10.79 42.97 28.53
N ASN A 201 -10.68 41.91 27.71
CA ASN A 201 -9.77 41.92 26.57
C ASN A 201 -10.29 42.88 25.49
N GLU A 202 -9.58 43.99 25.24
CA GLU A 202 -9.86 44.87 24.10
C GLU A 202 -9.83 44.04 22.81
N ARG A 203 -11.01 43.82 22.20
CA ARG A 203 -11.08 43.21 20.88
C ARG A 203 -10.36 44.13 19.90
N GLU A 204 -9.29 43.63 19.27
CA GLU A 204 -8.63 44.31 18.15
C GLU A 204 -9.67 44.79 17.13
N LYS A 205 -9.90 46.10 17.09
CA LYS A 205 -10.67 46.71 16.00
C LYS A 205 -9.82 46.57 14.76
N ARG A 206 -10.22 45.70 13.83
CA ARG A 206 -9.63 45.60 12.50
C ARG A 206 -9.61 46.98 11.86
N VAL A 207 -8.44 47.61 11.81
CA VAL A 207 -8.21 48.83 11.04
C VAL A 207 -8.44 48.46 9.58
N LYS A 208 -9.43 49.07 8.93
CA LYS A 208 -9.57 49.04 7.47
C LYS A 208 -8.38 49.81 6.88
N GLY A 209 -7.26 49.13 6.70
CA GLY A 209 -6.09 49.67 6.01
C GLY A 209 -6.43 49.95 4.55
N GLY A 210 -6.54 51.22 4.21
CA GLY A 210 -6.54 51.67 2.82
C GLY A 210 -5.20 51.36 2.18
N LEU A 211 -5.23 50.68 1.03
CA LEU A 211 -4.09 50.54 0.13
C LEU A 211 -3.67 51.92 -0.38
N ASN A 212 -2.59 52.48 0.18
CA ASN A 212 -1.85 53.53 -0.49
C ASN A 212 -0.77 52.89 -1.37
N TYR A 213 -1.04 52.88 -2.68
CA TYR A 213 -0.03 52.63 -3.70
C TYR A 213 0.98 53.77 -3.70
N LEU A 214 2.23 53.50 -3.31
CA LEU A 214 3.34 54.42 -3.53
C LEU A 214 3.86 54.23 -4.97
N LYS A 215 3.70 55.29 -5.75
CA LYS A 215 4.32 55.54 -7.04
C LYS A 215 5.42 56.59 -6.77
N GLY A 216 6.66 56.30 -7.13
CA GLY A 216 7.81 57.21 -6.98
C GLY A 216 9.07 56.45 -6.64
#